data_AF-S8CTP3-F1
#
_entry.id   AF-S8CTP3-F1
#
_cell.length_a   1.000
_cell.length_b   1.000
_cell.length_c   1.000
_cell.angle_alpha   90.00
_cell.angle_beta   90.00
_cell.angle_gamma   90.00
#
_symmetry.space_group_name_H-M   'P 1'
#
loop_
_entity.id
_entity.type
_entity.pdbx_description
1 polymer ?
#
loop_
_entity_poly.entity_id
_entity_poly.type
_entity_poly.pdbx_seq_one_letter_code
_entity_poly.pdbx_strand_id
1 'polypeptide(L)'
;MNSPKTTTFLVPDNVIQQLLMASGSSTLEEALLALIETSRTPEGRLRLASEPTIVPILELCKSPGRISSDHLCLSIKLLRNLCAGEITNQNSFIEWDGIRILSAVISPSPTSAFENGILRAVLQVLANVSLAGEMHRHAIWHRFYPGGFRDVVKFRSCKISDPLSMIIYLCCEGCDERVGELLSDQGRCILLEILATVTE
;
A
#
# COMPACT_ATOMS: atom_id res chain seq x y z
N MET A 1 4.56 2.97 -44.37
CA MET A 1 4.32 1.91 -43.37
C MET A 1 5.35 2.06 -42.27
N ASN A 2 4.91 2.32 -41.04
CA ASN A 2 5.59 1.96 -39.79
C ASN A 2 4.60 2.21 -38.65
N SER A 3 3.91 1.14 -38.25
CA SER A 3 3.14 1.12 -37.00
C SER A 3 4.12 0.85 -35.85
N PRO A 4 4.13 1.63 -34.75
CA PRO A 4 4.84 1.24 -33.56
C PRO A 4 4.11 0.08 -32.90
N LYS A 5 4.87 -0.98 -32.61
CA LYS A 5 4.45 -2.21 -31.94
C LYS A 5 3.69 -1.89 -30.65
N THR A 6 2.47 -2.38 -30.57
CA THR A 6 1.69 -2.54 -29.34
C THR A 6 2.46 -3.46 -28.39
N THR A 7 3.15 -2.90 -27.41
CA THR A 7 3.56 -3.64 -26.22
C THR A 7 2.40 -3.68 -25.23
N THR A 8 1.40 -4.49 -25.54
CA THR A 8 0.39 -4.97 -24.58
C THR A 8 1.10 -5.90 -23.62
N PHE A 9 1.73 -5.34 -22.60
CA PHE A 9 2.08 -6.17 -21.47
C PHE A 9 0.79 -6.41 -20.69
N LEU A 10 0.24 -7.61 -20.79
CA LEU A 10 -0.80 -8.12 -19.90
C LEU A 10 -0.14 -8.54 -18.58
N VAL A 11 -0.87 -8.49 -17.47
CA VAL A 11 -0.41 -9.15 -16.22
C VAL A 11 -0.16 -10.62 -16.56
N PRO A 12 0.96 -11.24 -16.13
CA PRO A 12 1.24 -12.64 -16.45
C PRO A 12 0.07 -13.55 -16.03
N ASP A 13 -0.42 -14.41 -16.92
CA ASP A 13 -1.60 -15.26 -16.68
C ASP A 13 -1.44 -16.15 -15.42
N ASN A 14 -0.21 -16.52 -15.08
CA ASN A 14 0.10 -17.28 -13.87
C ASN A 14 -0.23 -16.50 -12.57
N VAL A 15 -0.16 -15.17 -12.57
CA VAL A 15 -0.52 -14.32 -11.41
C VAL A 15 -2.02 -14.39 -11.16
N ILE A 16 -2.82 -14.26 -12.21
CA ILE A 16 -4.28 -14.33 -12.10
C ILE A 16 -4.69 -15.75 -11.67
N GLN A 17 -4.12 -16.78 -12.31
CA GLN A 17 -4.43 -18.17 -11.99
C GLN A 17 -4.16 -18.51 -10.52
N GLN A 18 -3.08 -18.00 -9.93
CA GLN A 18 -2.79 -18.23 -8.51
C GLN A 18 -3.88 -17.68 -7.60
N LEU A 19 -4.41 -16.48 -7.89
CA LEU A 19 -5.50 -15.88 -7.13
C LEU A 19 -6.82 -16.64 -7.32
N LEU A 20 -7.13 -17.06 -8.54
CA LEU A 20 -8.31 -17.88 -8.83
C LEU A 20 -8.29 -19.21 -8.07
N MET A 21 -7.12 -19.87 -8.00
CA MET A 21 -6.96 -21.13 -7.28
C MET A 21 -7.07 -20.94 -5.76
N ALA A 22 -6.45 -19.90 -5.21
CA ALA A 22 -6.52 -19.59 -3.78
C ALA A 22 -7.95 -19.24 -3.32
N SER A 23 -8.75 -18.64 -4.20
CA SER A 23 -10.12 -18.23 -3.90
C SER A 23 -11.18 -19.27 -4.29
N GLY A 24 -10.84 -20.22 -5.16
CA GLY A 24 -11.79 -21.13 -5.82
C GLY A 24 -12.76 -20.41 -6.77
N SER A 25 -12.35 -19.29 -7.37
CA SER A 25 -13.21 -18.44 -8.20
C SER A 25 -12.89 -18.53 -9.70
N SER A 26 -13.77 -17.96 -10.53
CA SER A 26 -13.66 -18.03 -12.00
C SER A 26 -13.15 -16.74 -12.63
N THR A 27 -13.30 -15.61 -11.94
CA THR A 27 -12.85 -14.30 -12.40
C THR A 27 -11.96 -13.61 -11.35
N LEU A 28 -11.13 -12.67 -11.81
CA LEU A 28 -10.25 -11.91 -10.93
C LEU A 28 -11.03 -11.10 -9.88
N GLU A 29 -12.15 -10.50 -10.27
CA GLU A 29 -13.00 -9.73 -9.35
C GLU A 29 -13.55 -10.61 -8.23
N GLU A 30 -14.15 -11.75 -8.58
CA GLU A 30 -14.64 -12.75 -7.61
C GLU A 30 -13.53 -13.22 -6.68
N ALA A 31 -12.35 -13.52 -7.25
CA ALA A 31 -11.21 -13.98 -6.46
C ALA A 31 -10.75 -12.95 -5.44
N LEU A 32 -10.58 -11.68 -5.86
CA LEU A 32 -10.19 -10.61 -4.96
C LEU A 32 -11.24 -10.40 -3.86
N LEU A 33 -12.53 -10.41 -4.18
CA LEU A 33 -13.61 -10.26 -3.19
C LEU A 33 -13.65 -11.43 -2.19
N ALA A 34 -13.52 -12.67 -2.66
CA ALA A 34 -13.52 -13.86 -1.81
C ALA A 34 -12.30 -13.90 -0.87
N LEU A 35 -11.11 -13.52 -1.37
CA LEU A 35 -9.89 -13.42 -0.57
C LEU A 35 -9.96 -12.25 0.42
N ILE A 36 -10.57 -11.12 0.03
CA ILE A 36 -10.83 -10.00 0.95
C ILE A 36 -11.72 -10.47 2.10
N GLU A 37 -12.80 -11.20 1.82
CA GLU A 37 -13.70 -11.70 2.87
C GLU A 37 -12.98 -12.69 3.78
N THR A 38 -12.23 -13.63 3.20
CA THR A 38 -11.41 -14.59 3.96
C THR A 38 -10.43 -13.88 4.90
N SER A 39 -9.71 -12.87 4.41
CA SER A 39 -8.65 -12.18 5.17
C SER A 39 -9.16 -11.23 6.28
N ARG A 40 -10.48 -11.13 6.49
CA ARG A 40 -11.05 -10.30 7.59
C ARG A 40 -10.75 -10.86 8.96
N THR A 41 -10.67 -12.19 9.09
CA THR A 41 -10.40 -12.85 10.38
C THR A 41 -8.91 -13.17 10.53
N PRO A 42 -8.39 -13.22 11.77
CA PRO A 42 -7.03 -13.69 12.03
C PRO A 42 -6.75 -15.07 11.42
N GLU A 43 -7.70 -16.01 11.55
CA GLU A 43 -7.55 -17.38 11.04
C GLU A 43 -7.46 -17.41 9.51
N GLY A 44 -8.25 -16.58 8.82
CA GLY A 44 -8.18 -16.48 7.37
C GLY A 44 -6.89 -15.84 6.88
N ARG A 45 -6.35 -14.85 7.60
CA ARG A 45 -5.02 -14.28 7.29
C ARG A 45 -3.90 -15.28 7.49
N LEU A 46 -3.93 -16.03 8.60
CA LEU A 46 -2.97 -17.08 8.89
C LEU A 46 -3.01 -18.18 7.82
N ARG A 47 -4.21 -18.62 7.42
CA ARG A 47 -4.38 -19.59 6.32
C ARG A 47 -3.80 -19.09 5.01
N LEU A 48 -4.08 -17.84 4.65
CA LEU A 48 -3.57 -17.25 3.41
C LEU A 48 -2.06 -16.95 3.47
N ALA A 49 -1.48 -16.86 4.67
CA ALA A 49 -0.05 -16.67 4.87
C ALA A 49 0.78 -17.93 4.62
N SER A 50 0.17 -19.13 4.68
CA SER A 50 0.83 -20.37 4.25
C SER A 50 0.81 -20.57 2.74
N GLU A 51 0.18 -19.66 2.00
CA GLU A 51 0.12 -19.64 0.54
C GLU A 51 0.89 -18.42 0.00
N PRO A 52 1.44 -18.46 -1.23
CA PRO A 52 2.16 -17.33 -1.81
C PRO A 52 1.18 -16.24 -2.30
N THR A 53 0.31 -15.73 -1.41
CA THR A 53 -0.79 -14.81 -1.77
C THR A 53 -0.31 -13.36 -1.94
N ILE A 54 0.73 -12.94 -1.21
CA ILE A 54 1.26 -11.56 -1.28
C ILE A 54 1.85 -11.23 -2.66
N VAL A 55 2.66 -12.13 -3.22
CA VAL A 55 3.41 -11.87 -4.47
C VAL A 55 2.50 -11.61 -5.66
N PRO A 56 1.46 -12.43 -5.94
CA PRO A 56 0.52 -12.18 -7.03
C PRO A 56 -0.19 -10.83 -6.92
N ILE A 57 -0.54 -10.43 -5.70
CA ILE A 57 -1.22 -9.15 -5.48
C ILE A 57 -0.26 -7.97 -5.72
N LEU A 58 0.99 -8.09 -5.28
CA LEU A 58 2.03 -7.10 -5.58
C LEU A 58 2.30 -6.98 -7.09
N GLU A 59 2.28 -8.10 -7.83
CA GLU A 59 2.39 -8.09 -9.30
C GLU A 59 1.22 -7.34 -9.96
N LEU A 60 -0.01 -7.50 -9.47
CA LEU A 60 -1.15 -6.69 -9.94
C LEU A 60 -0.92 -5.19 -9.70
N CYS A 61 -0.34 -4.81 -8.55
CA CYS A 61 -0.05 -3.43 -8.21
C CYS A 61 1.11 -2.81 -9.01
N LYS A 62 2.05 -3.60 -9.56
CA LYS A 62 3.23 -3.09 -10.30
C LYS A 62 2.88 -2.36 -11.59
N SER A 63 1.70 -2.57 -12.14
CA SER A 63 1.31 -2.00 -13.42
C SER A 63 -0.14 -1.53 -13.38
N PRO A 64 -0.42 -0.41 -12.68
CA PRO A 64 -1.78 0.08 -12.47
C PRO A 64 -2.53 0.36 -13.77
N GLY A 65 -1.82 0.69 -14.87
CA GLY A 65 -2.42 0.87 -16.20
C GLY A 65 -2.83 -0.42 -16.93
N ARG A 66 -2.59 -1.60 -16.35
CA ARG A 66 -2.92 -2.91 -16.96
C ARG A 66 -4.14 -3.59 -16.37
N ILE A 67 -4.62 -3.10 -15.22
CA ILE A 67 -5.82 -3.59 -14.57
C ILE A 67 -6.80 -2.44 -14.41
N SER A 68 -8.08 -2.75 -14.21
CA SER A 68 -9.03 -1.70 -13.88
C SER A 68 -8.64 -1.06 -12.54
N SER A 69 -8.94 0.22 -12.45
CA SER A 69 -8.94 0.99 -11.21
C SER A 69 -9.60 0.23 -10.04
N ASP A 70 -10.73 -0.42 -10.28
CA ASP A 70 -11.44 -1.21 -9.26
C ASP A 70 -10.65 -2.44 -8.82
N HIS A 71 -10.05 -3.19 -9.75
CA HIS A 71 -9.18 -4.32 -9.41
C HIS A 71 -7.93 -3.88 -8.63
N LEU A 72 -7.35 -2.74 -8.97
CA LEU A 72 -6.24 -2.17 -8.21
C LEU A 72 -6.66 -1.82 -6.77
N CYS A 73 -7.81 -1.18 -6.61
CA CYS A 73 -8.38 -0.84 -5.31
C CYS A 73 -8.66 -2.10 -4.47
N LEU A 74 -9.24 -3.14 -5.08
CA LEU A 74 -9.47 -4.44 -4.43
C LEU A 74 -8.14 -5.12 -4.03
N SER A 75 -7.13 -5.09 -4.90
CA SER A 75 -5.79 -5.64 -4.63
C SER A 75 -5.16 -4.98 -3.40
N ILE A 76 -5.21 -3.64 -3.31
CA ILE A 76 -4.64 -2.90 -2.17
C ILE A 76 -5.46 -3.15 -0.90
N LYS A 77 -6.79 -3.25 -0.98
CA LYS A 77 -7.65 -3.63 0.15
C LYS A 77 -7.31 -5.04 0.67
N LEU A 78 -7.03 -5.98 -0.23
CA LEU A 78 -6.60 -7.32 0.12
C LEU A 78 -5.24 -7.29 0.83
N LEU A 79 -4.24 -6.57 0.29
CA LEU A 79 -2.94 -6.38 0.96
C LEU A 79 -3.10 -5.81 2.37
N ARG A 80 -3.98 -4.81 2.54
CA ARG A 80 -4.24 -4.20 3.85
C ARG A 80 -4.74 -5.24 4.83
N ASN A 81 -5.71 -6.06 4.42
CA ASN A 81 -6.23 -7.12 5.27
C ASN A 81 -5.12 -8.13 5.58
N LEU A 82 -4.43 -8.67 4.57
CA LEU A 82 -3.37 -9.68 4.76
C LEU A 82 -2.24 -9.20 5.68
N CYS A 83 -1.87 -7.92 5.64
CA CYS A 83 -0.84 -7.35 6.50
C CYS A 83 -1.35 -6.96 7.90
N ALA A 84 -2.63 -7.16 8.24
CA ALA A 84 -3.19 -6.76 9.53
C ALA A 84 -2.80 -7.73 10.65
N GLY A 85 -1.64 -7.49 11.27
CA GLY A 85 -1.18 -8.26 12.44
C GLY A 85 -0.77 -9.70 12.13
N GLU A 86 -0.57 -10.04 10.85
CA GLU A 86 -0.02 -11.33 10.42
C GLU A 86 1.43 -11.13 9.96
N ILE A 87 2.38 -11.49 10.84
CA ILE A 87 3.80 -11.18 10.67
C ILE A 87 4.41 -11.84 9.44
N THR A 88 3.93 -13.03 9.07
CA THR A 88 4.40 -13.76 7.88
C THR A 88 4.11 -12.96 6.62
N ASN A 89 2.88 -12.43 6.51
CA ASN A 89 2.47 -11.58 5.38
C ASN A 89 3.19 -10.24 5.37
N GLN A 90 3.37 -9.60 6.54
CA GLN A 90 4.09 -8.33 6.66
C GLN A 90 5.56 -8.48 6.25
N ASN A 91 6.23 -9.57 6.63
CA ASN A 91 7.60 -9.87 6.21
C ASN A 91 7.69 -10.14 4.71
N SER A 92 6.78 -10.96 4.16
CA SER A 92 6.72 -11.22 2.73
C SER A 92 6.48 -9.93 1.93
N PHE A 93 5.63 -9.03 2.42
CA PHE A 93 5.42 -7.73 1.79
C PHE A 93 6.69 -6.89 1.68
N ILE A 94 7.55 -6.89 2.71
CA ILE A 94 8.86 -6.21 2.67
C ILE A 94 9.82 -6.93 1.72
N GLU A 95 9.93 -8.25 1.83
CA GLU A 95 10.82 -9.09 1.02
C GLU A 95 10.58 -8.89 -0.48
N TRP A 96 9.31 -8.76 -0.87
CA TRP A 96 8.89 -8.55 -2.25
C TRP A 96 8.71 -7.08 -2.64
N ASP A 97 9.36 -6.18 -1.89
CA ASP A 97 9.51 -4.76 -2.22
C ASP A 97 8.17 -4.00 -2.32
N GLY A 98 7.21 -4.42 -1.50
CA GLY A 98 5.85 -3.91 -1.49
C GLY A 98 5.79 -2.40 -1.23
N ILE A 99 6.71 -1.87 -0.41
CA ILE A 99 6.78 -0.42 -0.13
C ILE A 99 7.12 0.35 -1.40
N ARG A 100 8.12 -0.07 -2.19
CA ARG A 100 8.45 0.60 -3.46
C ARG A 100 7.31 0.49 -4.46
N ILE A 101 6.67 -0.68 -4.55
CA ILE A 101 5.54 -0.91 -5.45
C ILE A 101 4.38 0.04 -5.09
N LEU A 102 3.95 0.07 -3.83
CA LEU A 102 2.87 0.95 -3.41
C LEU A 102 3.22 2.44 -3.51
N SER A 103 4.49 2.80 -3.25
CA SER A 103 4.98 4.16 -3.49
C SER A 103 4.85 4.58 -4.96
N ALA A 104 5.09 3.66 -5.91
CA ALA A 104 4.89 3.93 -7.34
C ALA A 104 3.41 4.08 -7.70
N VAL A 105 2.50 3.33 -7.04
CA VAL A 105 1.05 3.43 -7.25
C VAL A 105 0.52 4.82 -6.89
N ILE A 106 1.07 5.45 -5.84
CA ILE A 106 0.62 6.76 -5.35
C ILE A 106 1.55 7.92 -5.75
N SER A 107 2.54 7.66 -6.60
CA SER A 107 3.38 8.72 -7.16
C SER A 107 2.51 9.66 -8.01
N PRO A 108 2.78 10.98 -7.99
CA PRO A 108 1.80 11.99 -8.34
C PRO A 108 1.29 11.89 -9.78
N SER A 109 0.06 11.42 -9.93
CA SER A 109 -0.86 11.81 -11.00
C SER A 109 -1.87 12.78 -10.39
N PRO A 110 -2.12 13.94 -10.99
CA PRO A 110 -3.00 14.93 -10.43
C PRO A 110 -4.47 14.53 -10.62
N THR A 111 -5.18 14.48 -9.49
CA THR A 111 -6.60 14.83 -9.32
C THR A 111 -7.66 13.83 -9.81
N SER A 112 -8.06 12.92 -8.91
CA SER A 112 -9.46 12.48 -8.78
C SER A 112 -9.79 12.01 -7.35
N ALA A 113 -11.08 12.06 -6.96
CA ALA A 113 -11.55 11.49 -5.70
C ALA A 113 -11.35 9.96 -5.61
N PHE A 114 -11.24 9.31 -6.78
CA PHE A 114 -10.93 7.89 -6.90
C PHE A 114 -9.48 7.59 -6.50
N GLU A 115 -8.52 8.43 -6.92
CA GLU A 115 -7.13 8.37 -6.49
C GLU A 115 -6.99 8.57 -4.97
N ASN A 116 -7.84 9.39 -4.34
CA ASN A 116 -7.87 9.53 -2.89
C ASN A 116 -8.26 8.22 -2.17
N GLY A 117 -9.13 7.41 -2.78
CA GLY A 117 -9.51 6.10 -2.26
C GLY A 117 -8.34 5.11 -2.28
N ILE A 118 -7.58 5.10 -3.38
CA ILE A 118 -6.37 4.29 -3.53
C ILE A 118 -5.28 4.76 -2.57
N LEU A 119 -5.02 6.06 -2.51
CA LEU A 119 -4.04 6.65 -1.61
C LEU A 119 -4.34 6.26 -0.15
N ARG A 120 -5.60 6.43 0.28
CA ARG A 120 -6.03 5.99 1.61
C ARG A 120 -5.78 4.51 1.84
N ALA A 121 -6.13 3.66 0.88
CA ALA A 121 -5.94 2.22 0.99
C ALA A 121 -4.45 1.86 1.12
N VAL A 122 -3.57 2.50 0.33
CA VAL A 122 -2.12 2.33 0.42
C VAL A 122 -1.59 2.73 1.80
N LEU A 123 -1.99 3.90 2.30
CA LEU A 123 -1.59 4.34 3.64
C LEU A 123 -2.08 3.36 4.72
N GLN A 124 -3.27 2.78 4.58
CA GLN A 124 -3.73 1.75 5.51
C GLN A 124 -2.88 0.46 5.45
N VAL A 125 -2.38 0.05 4.28
CA VAL A 125 -1.41 -1.05 4.18
C VAL A 125 -0.14 -0.69 4.95
N LEU A 126 0.43 0.49 4.69
CA LEU A 126 1.67 0.93 5.32
C LEU A 126 1.53 1.06 6.84
N ALA A 127 0.38 1.55 7.33
CA ALA A 127 0.08 1.58 8.76
C ALA A 127 0.10 0.16 9.36
N ASN A 128 -0.58 -0.79 8.73
CA ASN A 128 -0.56 -2.18 9.18
C ASN A 128 0.85 -2.79 9.15
N VAL A 129 1.64 -2.49 8.13
CA VAL A 129 3.03 -2.95 7.99
C VAL A 129 3.95 -2.32 9.05
N SER A 130 3.75 -1.05 9.40
CA SER A 130 4.56 -0.35 10.43
C SER A 130 4.41 -0.92 11.84
N LEU A 131 3.31 -1.64 12.11
CA LEU A 131 3.09 -2.34 13.39
C LEU A 131 3.95 -3.60 13.55
N ALA A 132 4.56 -4.11 12.48
CA ALA A 132 5.33 -5.35 12.49
C ALA A 132 6.70 -5.24 13.19
N GLY A 133 7.23 -4.02 13.32
CA GLY A 133 8.48 -3.75 14.03
C GLY A 133 9.40 -2.78 13.29
N GLU A 134 10.60 -2.62 13.85
CA GLU A 134 11.55 -1.58 13.43
C GLU A 134 12.07 -1.75 12.01
N MET A 135 12.28 -2.97 11.54
CA MET A 135 12.70 -3.22 10.16
C MET A 135 11.70 -2.64 9.14
N HIS A 136 10.41 -2.84 9.40
CA HIS A 136 9.33 -2.37 8.53
C HIS A 136 9.17 -0.86 8.62
N ARG A 137 9.24 -0.29 9.84
CA ARG A 137 9.23 1.16 10.08
C ARG A 137 10.38 1.86 9.37
N HIS A 138 11.59 1.31 9.47
CA HIS A 138 12.77 1.80 8.77
C HIS A 138 12.58 1.80 7.25
N ALA A 139 12.09 0.69 6.68
CA ALA A 139 11.87 0.58 5.25
C ALA A 139 10.82 1.58 4.73
N ILE A 140 9.75 1.82 5.50
CA ILE A 140 8.74 2.84 5.19
C ILE A 140 9.37 4.23 5.23
N TRP A 141 10.05 4.55 6.33
CA TRP A 141 10.66 5.86 6.53
C TRP A 141 11.68 6.19 5.45
N HIS A 142 12.62 5.28 5.18
CA HIS A 142 13.64 5.45 4.14
C HIS A 142 13.04 5.68 2.76
N ARG A 143 11.88 5.08 2.46
CA ARG A 143 11.23 5.25 1.16
C ARG A 143 10.44 6.55 1.04
N PHE A 144 9.77 6.98 2.10
CA PHE A 144 8.79 8.06 2.05
C PHE A 144 9.31 9.39 2.60
N TYR A 145 10.20 9.38 3.59
CA TYR A 145 10.72 10.61 4.16
C TYR A 145 11.80 11.24 3.26
N PRO A 146 11.82 12.58 3.09
CA PRO A 146 10.73 13.52 3.35
C PRO A 146 9.78 13.64 2.14
N GLY A 147 10.25 13.29 0.94
CA GLY A 147 9.59 13.61 -0.33
C GLY A 147 8.22 12.96 -0.50
N GLY A 148 8.13 11.65 -0.29
CA GLY A 148 6.86 10.92 -0.39
C GLY A 148 5.82 11.43 0.61
N PHE A 149 6.21 11.68 1.86
CA PHE A 149 5.29 12.27 2.85
C PHE A 149 4.83 13.66 2.46
N ARG A 150 5.73 14.51 1.92
CA ARG A 150 5.37 15.83 1.39
C ARG A 150 4.34 15.76 0.26
N ASP A 151 4.43 14.76 -0.60
CA ASP A 151 3.47 14.59 -1.68
C ASP A 151 2.10 14.15 -1.16
N VAL A 152 2.07 13.32 -0.10
CA VAL A 152 0.82 12.87 0.52
C VAL A 152 0.12 13.97 1.33
N VAL A 153 0.83 14.82 2.08
CA VAL A 153 0.17 15.86 2.90
C VAL A 153 -0.51 16.95 2.07
N LYS A 154 -0.10 17.14 0.80
CA LYS A 154 -0.73 18.11 -0.13
C LYS A 154 -2.22 17.84 -0.39
N PHE A 155 -2.69 16.62 -0.15
CA PHE A 155 -4.10 16.26 -0.35
C PHE A 155 -5.06 16.85 0.69
N ARG A 156 -4.54 17.37 1.82
CA ARG A 156 -5.31 18.08 2.87
C ARG A 156 -6.68 17.45 3.17
N SER A 157 -6.68 16.18 3.53
CA SER A 157 -7.90 15.45 3.89
C SER A 157 -7.69 14.63 5.15
N CYS A 158 -8.56 14.76 6.15
CA CYS A 158 -8.48 13.95 7.38
C CYS A 158 -8.44 12.44 7.10
N LYS A 159 -9.14 11.99 6.06
CA LYS A 159 -9.13 10.56 5.64
C LYS A 159 -7.73 10.06 5.23
N ILE A 160 -6.84 10.96 4.82
CA ILE A 160 -5.45 10.72 4.43
C ILE A 160 -4.51 11.06 5.58
N SER A 161 -4.73 12.19 6.26
CA SER A 161 -3.90 12.66 7.37
C SER A 161 -3.94 11.72 8.58
N ASP A 162 -5.08 11.07 8.87
CA ASP A 162 -5.21 10.12 9.99
C ASP A 162 -4.24 8.92 9.84
N PRO A 163 -4.30 8.11 8.76
CA PRO A 163 -3.38 7.00 8.61
C PRO A 163 -1.94 7.45 8.41
N LEU A 164 -1.70 8.61 7.76
CA LEU A 164 -0.35 9.16 7.62
C LEU A 164 0.26 9.52 8.99
N SER A 165 -0.50 10.19 9.85
CA SER A 165 -0.04 10.56 11.20
C SER A 165 0.29 9.34 12.04
N MET A 166 -0.52 8.28 11.92
CA MET A 166 -0.24 6.99 12.55
C MET A 166 1.08 6.38 12.06
N ILE A 167 1.33 6.38 10.75
CA ILE A 167 2.60 5.87 10.19
C ILE A 167 3.78 6.67 10.72
N ILE A 168 3.71 8.01 10.68
CA ILE A 168 4.79 8.88 11.14
C ILE A 168 5.06 8.64 12.63
N TYR A 169 4.00 8.58 13.45
CA TYR A 169 4.11 8.28 14.88
C TYR A 169 4.81 6.95 15.11
N LEU A 170 4.34 5.87 14.48
CA LEU A 170 4.93 4.53 14.65
C LEU A 170 6.37 4.46 14.15
N CYS A 171 6.71 5.15 13.06
CA CYS A 171 8.09 5.17 12.56
C CYS A 171 9.05 5.89 13.50
N CYS A 172 8.59 6.95 14.17
CA CYS A 172 9.37 7.71 15.14
C CYS A 172 9.43 7.06 16.52
N GLU A 173 8.49 6.17 16.86
CA GLU A 173 8.44 5.51 18.16
C GLU A 173 9.75 4.74 18.43
N GLY A 174 10.49 5.19 19.44
CA GLY A 174 11.77 4.59 19.84
C GLY A 174 12.97 4.95 18.95
N CYS A 175 12.84 5.92 18.03
CA CYS A 175 13.92 6.31 17.11
C CYS A 175 14.20 7.82 17.13
N ASP A 176 15.15 8.25 17.97
CA ASP A 176 15.52 9.66 18.16
C ASP A 176 16.02 10.33 16.87
N GLU A 177 16.67 9.57 15.98
CA GLU A 177 17.12 10.07 14.68
C GLU A 177 15.94 10.55 13.83
N ARG A 178 14.90 9.71 13.69
CA ARG A 178 13.68 10.07 12.93
C ARG A 178 12.90 11.19 13.59
N VAL A 179 12.89 11.25 14.92
CA VAL A 179 12.33 12.40 15.64
C VAL A 179 13.11 13.67 15.29
N GLY A 180 14.44 13.62 15.28
CA GLY A 180 15.30 14.72 14.86
C GLY A 180 15.05 15.16 13.41
N GLU A 181 14.92 14.22 12.49
CA GLU A 181 14.55 14.48 11.09
C GLU A 181 13.16 15.11 11.00
N LEU A 182 12.17 14.62 11.73
CA LEU A 182 10.82 15.17 11.75
C LEU A 182 10.79 16.61 12.31
N LEU A 183 11.68 16.94 13.24
CA LEU A 183 11.83 18.28 13.81
C LEU A 183 12.73 19.21 12.98
N SER A 184 13.38 18.72 11.93
CA SER A 184 14.12 19.53 10.96
C SER A 184 13.17 20.41 10.14
N ASP A 185 13.72 21.38 9.39
CA ASP A 185 12.93 22.22 8.48
C ASP A 185 12.08 21.38 7.52
N GLN A 186 12.62 20.23 7.07
CA GLN A 186 11.90 19.40 6.11
C GLN A 186 10.70 18.68 6.71
N GLY A 187 10.87 18.18 7.94
CA GLY A 187 9.81 17.51 8.70
C GLY A 187 8.76 18.48 9.23
N ARG A 188 9.17 19.69 9.65
CA ARG A 188 8.24 20.76 10.07
C ARG A 188 7.24 21.12 8.99
N CYS A 189 7.64 21.19 7.72
CA CYS A 189 6.71 21.41 6.62
C CYS A 189 5.63 20.32 6.54
N ILE A 190 6.00 19.05 6.79
CA ILE A 190 5.05 17.93 6.79
C ILE A 190 4.09 18.07 7.97
N LEU A 191 4.60 18.33 9.18
CA LEU A 191 3.79 18.49 10.39
C LEU A 191 2.80 19.66 10.28
N LEU A 192 3.24 20.81 9.76
CA LEU A 192 2.38 21.98 9.61
C LEU A 192 1.21 21.73 8.66
N GLU A 193 1.44 21.02 7.54
CA GLU A 193 0.37 20.66 6.61
C GLU A 193 -0.62 19.66 7.22
N ILE A 194 -0.15 18.69 8.01
CA ILE A 194 -1.01 17.78 8.76
C ILE A 194 -1.88 18.55 9.75
N LEU A 195 -1.28 19.45 10.54
CA LEU A 195 -2.00 20.26 11.53
C LEU A 195 -3.03 21.19 10.88
N ALA A 196 -2.67 21.84 9.77
CA ALA A 196 -3.57 22.71 9.02
C ALA A 196 -4.81 21.95 8.50
N THR A 197 -4.65 20.68 8.13
CA THR A 197 -5.76 19.83 7.67
C THR A 197 -6.79 19.53 8.76
N VAL A 198 -6.36 19.47 10.04
CA VAL A 198 -7.25 19.15 11.17
C VAL A 198 -8.08 20.38 11.61
N THR A 199 -7.63 21.58 11.24
CA THR A 199 -8.28 22.85 11.58
C THR A 199 -9.33 23.30 10.57
N GLU A 200 -9.50 22.59 9.45
CA GLU A 200 -10.56 22.80 8.44
C GLU A 200 -11.80 21.94 8.73
#